data_AF-A0A817NEL5-F1
#
_entry.id   AF-A0A817NEL5-F1
#
_cell.length_a   1.000
_cell.length_b   1.000
_cell.length_c   1.000
_cell.angle_alpha   90.00
_cell.angle_beta   90.00
_cell.angle_gamma   90.00
#
_symmetry.space_group_name_H-M   'P 1'
#
loop_
_entity.id
_entity.type
_entity.pdbx_description
1 polymer ?
#
loop_
_entity_poly.entity_id
_entity_poly.type
_entity_poly.pdbx_seq_one_letter_code
_entity_poly.pdbx_strand_id
1 'polypeptide(L)'
;AGVSGGGKDTCQGDSGGRLMMFSSSNQWILVGVTSSGIGCAEAKYSGMYTRVAAYENWINSNTNDSISSLTSLISTTLSASITSLGSTTS
;
A
#
# COMPACT_ATOMS: atom_id res chain seq x y z
N ALA A 1 9.27 10.81 -11.87
CA ALA A 1 8.84 10.48 -13.24
C ALA A 1 8.80 11.77 -14.06
N GLY A 2 8.55 11.70 -15.37
CA GLY A 2 8.59 12.86 -16.26
C GLY A 2 9.81 12.88 -17.17
N VAL A 3 9.68 13.55 -18.32
CA VAL A 3 10.74 13.71 -19.33
C VAL A 3 11.33 15.11 -19.21
N SER A 4 12.66 15.25 -19.24
CA SER A 4 13.33 16.56 -19.06
C SER A 4 12.90 17.61 -20.09
N GLY A 5 12.58 17.18 -21.31
CA GLY A 5 12.03 18.02 -22.38
C GLY A 5 10.52 18.30 -22.30
N GLY A 6 9.83 17.82 -21.26
CA GLY A 6 8.37 17.92 -21.13
C GLY A 6 7.63 16.92 -22.02
N GLY A 7 6.33 17.18 -22.26
CA GLY A 7 5.46 16.40 -23.15
C GLY A 7 4.87 15.12 -22.55
N LYS A 8 5.39 14.64 -21.40
CA LYS A 8 4.79 13.53 -20.66
C LYS A 8 5.01 13.68 -19.15
N ASP A 9 3.92 13.85 -18.42
CA ASP A 9 3.88 13.90 -16.95
C ASP A 9 2.45 13.68 -16.45
N THR A 10 2.27 13.52 -15.14
CA THR A 10 0.96 13.61 -14.47
C THR A 10 0.40 15.03 -14.53
N CYS A 11 -0.92 15.17 -14.46
CA CYS A 11 -1.60 16.45 -14.49
C CYS A 11 -2.63 16.61 -13.36
N GLN A 12 -3.36 17.73 -13.39
CA GLN A 12 -4.44 18.02 -12.46
C GLN A 12 -5.49 16.90 -12.52
N GLY A 13 -5.92 16.43 -11.34
CA GLY A 13 -6.85 15.32 -11.21
C GLY A 13 -6.19 13.94 -11.11
N ASP A 14 -4.88 13.82 -11.37
CA ASP A 14 -4.17 12.55 -11.18
C ASP A 14 -3.70 12.32 -9.73
N SER A 15 -3.91 13.28 -8.83
CA SER A 15 -3.54 13.16 -7.41
C SER A 15 -4.13 11.89 -6.79
N GLY A 16 -3.31 11.14 -6.04
CA GLY A 16 -3.68 9.82 -5.51
C GLY A 16 -3.46 8.66 -6.50
N GLY A 17 -3.17 8.95 -7.77
CA GLY A 17 -2.86 7.96 -8.79
C GLY A 17 -1.57 7.16 -8.52
N ARG A 18 -1.47 5.99 -9.14
CA ARG A 18 -0.34 5.05 -8.97
C ARG A 18 0.81 5.34 -9.92
N LEU A 19 2.03 5.43 -9.37
CA LEU A 19 3.27 5.31 -10.13
C LEU A 19 3.87 3.92 -9.90
N MET A 20 3.86 3.09 -10.94
CA MET A 20 4.32 1.70 -10.89
C MET A 20 5.62 1.51 -11.67
N MET A 21 6.49 0.61 -11.20
CA MET A 21 7.64 0.12 -11.96
C MET A 21 7.54 -1.39 -12.16
N PHE A 22 7.98 -1.87 -13.33
CA PHE A 22 8.05 -3.31 -13.59
C PHE A 22 9.42 -3.83 -13.12
N SER A 23 9.38 -4.80 -12.20
CA SER A 23 10.55 -5.42 -11.57
C SER A 23 11.16 -6.51 -12.44
N SER A 24 12.45 -6.80 -12.23
CA SER A 24 13.12 -7.98 -12.77
C SER A 24 12.49 -9.30 -12.30
N SER A 25 11.76 -9.28 -11.18
CA SER A 25 10.94 -10.40 -10.68
C SER A 25 9.61 -10.57 -11.43
N ASN A 26 9.40 -9.87 -12.55
CA ASN A 26 8.19 -9.95 -13.37
C ASN A 26 6.91 -9.51 -12.63
N GLN A 27 7.04 -8.47 -11.79
CA GLN A 27 5.95 -7.93 -10.96
C GLN A 27 5.88 -6.41 -11.09
N TRP A 28 4.66 -5.86 -11.02
CA TRP A 28 4.45 -4.41 -10.91
C TRP A 28 4.57 -3.99 -9.44
N ILE A 29 5.48 -3.06 -9.15
CA ILE A 29 5.70 -2.52 -7.82
C ILE A 29 5.18 -1.09 -7.77
N LEU A 30 4.37 -0.77 -6.76
CA LEU A 30 3.92 0.60 -6.48
C LEU A 30 5.06 1.36 -5.80
N VAL A 31 5.60 2.36 -6.49
CA VAL A 31 6.79 3.09 -6.02
C VAL A 31 6.50 4.54 -5.68
N GLY A 32 5.39 5.08 -6.18
CA GLY A 32 4.97 6.42 -5.87
C GLY A 32 3.46 6.62 -5.95
N VAL A 33 2.98 7.66 -5.26
CA VAL A 33 1.62 8.17 -5.39
C VAL A 33 1.70 9.59 -5.93
N THR A 34 0.95 9.90 -6.98
CA THR A 34 0.90 11.25 -7.57
C THR A 34 0.44 12.26 -6.51
N SER A 35 1.19 13.34 -6.35
CA SER A 35 0.88 14.39 -5.37
C SER A 35 0.56 15.71 -6.04
N SER A 36 1.58 16.36 -6.61
CA SER A 36 1.50 17.73 -7.11
C SER A 36 2.51 17.98 -8.23
N GLY A 37 2.47 19.16 -8.83
CA GLY A 37 3.40 19.60 -9.87
C GLY A 37 3.13 21.06 -10.24
N ILE A 38 4.11 21.71 -10.88
CA ILE A 38 3.92 23.03 -11.48
C ILE A 38 3.57 22.81 -12.94
N GLY A 39 2.39 23.26 -13.36
CA GLY A 39 1.87 22.98 -14.70
C GLY A 39 1.66 21.49 -14.94
N CYS A 40 1.63 21.09 -16.22
CA CYS A 40 1.58 19.69 -16.62
C CYS A 40 2.53 19.46 -17.80
N ALA A 41 3.42 18.48 -17.67
CA ALA A 41 4.34 18.08 -18.73
C ALA A 41 5.21 19.23 -19.27
N GLU A 42 5.54 20.21 -18.42
CA GLU A 42 6.40 21.32 -18.79
C GLU A 42 7.87 20.90 -18.79
N ALA A 43 8.66 21.45 -19.72
CA ALA A 43 10.10 21.22 -19.73
C ALA A 43 10.70 21.72 -18.42
N LYS A 44 11.65 20.96 -17.85
CA LYS A 44 12.32 21.22 -16.55
C LYS A 44 11.45 21.06 -15.29
N TYR A 45 10.12 20.99 -15.39
CA TYR A 45 9.24 20.74 -14.25
C TYR A 45 8.70 19.31 -14.32
N SER A 46 9.10 18.49 -13.36
CA SER A 46 8.59 17.13 -13.19
C SER A 46 7.54 17.07 -12.08
N GLY A 47 6.53 16.23 -12.27
CA GLY A 47 5.57 15.87 -11.25
C GLY A 47 6.24 15.35 -9.99
N MET A 48 5.67 15.72 -8.85
CA MET A 48 6.07 15.30 -7.53
C MET A 48 5.22 14.12 -7.08
N TYR A 49 5.90 13.12 -6.52
CA TYR A 49 5.30 11.86 -6.10
C TYR A 49 5.70 11.57 -4.66
N THR A 50 4.75 11.08 -3.86
CA THR A 50 5.04 10.54 -2.52
C THR A 50 5.83 9.24 -2.67
N ARG A 51 6.99 9.13 -2.02
CA ARG A 51 7.82 7.91 -2.04
C ARG A 51 7.18 6.82 -1.17
N VAL A 52 6.55 5.83 -1.79
CA VAL A 52 5.77 4.79 -1.08
C VAL A 52 6.62 4.01 -0.08
N ALA A 53 7.87 3.67 -0.45
CA ALA A 53 8.80 2.98 0.44
C ALA A 53 9.07 3.73 1.77
N ALA A 54 8.95 5.06 1.81
CA ALA A 54 9.13 5.83 3.04
C ALA A 54 7.97 5.67 4.03
N TYR A 55 6.83 5.12 3.58
CA TYR A 55 5.61 4.96 4.37
C TYR A 55 5.23 3.50 4.61
N GLU A 56 6.12 2.54 4.29
CA GLU A 56 5.85 1.10 4.41
C GLU A 56 5.35 0.70 5.80
N ASN A 57 6.00 1.19 6.87
CA ASN A 57 5.58 0.92 8.24
C ASN A 57 4.16 1.41 8.54
N TRP A 58 3.83 2.63 8.08
CA TRP A 58 2.49 3.20 8.25
C TRP A 58 1.45 2.42 7.43
N ILE A 59 1.77 2.03 6.21
CA ILE A 59 0.88 1.20 5.38
C ILE A 59 0.61 -0.12 6.09
N ASN A 60 1.65 -0.80 6.56
CA ASN A 60 1.54 -2.08 7.26
C ASN A 60 0.70 -1.94 8.55
N SER A 61 0.92 -0.89 9.34
CA SER A 61 0.15 -0.69 10.58
C SER A 61 -1.35 -0.42 10.34
N ASN A 62 -1.73 0.08 9.15
CA ASN A 62 -3.11 0.42 8.84
C ASN A 62 -3.82 -0.61 7.92
N THR A 63 -3.13 -1.68 7.53
CA THR A 63 -3.68 -2.72 6.65
C THR A 63 -3.65 -4.13 7.26
N ASN A 64 -2.88 -4.35 8.33
CA ASN A 64 -2.75 -5.65 8.99
C ASN A 64 -3.88 -6.00 9.98
N ASP A 65 -4.89 -5.13 10.17
CA ASP A 65 -5.95 -5.34 11.17
C ASP A 65 -7.05 -6.32 10.73
N SER A 66 -7.31 -6.46 9.43
CA SER A 66 -8.47 -7.26 8.99
C SER A 66 -8.24 -8.78 9.07
N ILE A 67 -7.02 -9.26 8.86
CA ILE A 67 -6.69 -10.69 8.96
C ILE A 67 -6.33 -11.05 10.41
N SER A 68 -5.63 -10.18 11.13
CA SER A 68 -5.25 -10.40 12.52
C SER A 68 -6.48 -10.52 13.43
N SER A 69 -7.50 -9.69 13.24
CA SER A 69 -8.76 -9.76 14.00
C SER A 69 -9.50 -11.08 13.78
N LEU A 70 -9.61 -11.55 12.53
CA LEU A 70 -10.21 -12.84 12.22
C LEU A 70 -9.41 -14.01 12.79
N THR A 71 -8.07 -13.99 12.68
CA THR A 71 -7.22 -15.03 13.28
C THR A 71 -7.27 -15.02 14.80
N SER A 72 -7.40 -13.86 15.43
CA SER A 72 -7.55 -13.72 16.89
C SER A 72 -8.90 -14.25 17.36
N LEU A 73 -9.98 -13.93 16.65
CA LEU A 73 -11.33 -14.46 16.94
C LEU A 73 -11.36 -15.99 16.79
N ILE A 74 -10.77 -16.54 15.74
CA ILE A 74 -10.70 -17.99 15.51
C ILE A 74 -9.83 -18.67 16.57
N SER A 75 -8.66 -18.11 16.92
CA SER A 75 -7.80 -18.65 17.99
C SER A 75 -8.49 -18.63 19.36
N THR A 76 -9.21 -17.55 19.67
CA THR A 76 -9.91 -17.41 20.97
C THR A 76 -11.10 -18.38 21.06
N THR A 77 -11.86 -18.54 19.98
CA THR A 77 -12.99 -19.49 19.93
C THR A 77 -12.54 -20.95 19.94
N LEU A 78 -11.45 -21.28 19.25
CA LEU A 78 -10.85 -22.63 19.30
C LEU A 78 -10.31 -22.94 20.70
N SER A 79 -9.62 -21.98 21.32
CA SER A 79 -9.12 -22.12 22.70
C SER A 79 -10.27 -22.34 23.70
N ALA A 80 -11.33 -21.53 23.63
CA ALA A 80 -12.50 -21.67 24.50
C ALA A 80 -13.23 -23.02 24.32
N SER A 81 -13.26 -23.55 23.11
CA SER A 81 -13.90 -24.84 22.79
C SER A 81 -13.07 -26.04 23.27
N ILE A 82 -11.75 -25.94 23.30
CA ILE A 82 -10.86 -26.98 23.85
C ILE A 82 -10.99 -27.03 25.38
N THR A 83 -11.11 -25.89 26.06
CA THR A 83 -11.28 -25.82 27.52
C THR A 83 -12.61 -26.42 27.99
N SER A 84 -13.67 -26.35 27.18
CA SER A 84 -14.98 -26.94 27.53
C SER A 84 -15.01 -28.47 27.37
N LEU A 85 -14.25 -29.04 26.43
CA LEU A 85 -14.11 -30.49 26.27
C LEU A 85 -13.22 -31.14 27.35
N GLY A 86 -12.25 -30.40 27.91
CA GLY A 86 -11.38 -30.91 28.99
C GLY A 86 -12.07 -31.04 30.35
N SER A 87 -13.26 -30.47 30.52
CA SER A 87 -13.99 -30.44 31.80
C SER A 87 -15.02 -31.57 31.98
N THR A 88 -15.23 -32.44 30.98
CA THR A 88 -16.23 -33.52 31.01
C THR A 88 -15.66 -34.93 31.23
N THR A 89 -14.35 -35.07 31.45
CA THR A 89 -13.75 -36.34 31.89
C THR A 89 -13.48 -36.32 33.40
N SER A 90 -14.46 -36.72 34.20
CA SER A 90 -14.29 -37.21 35.57
C SER A 90 -15.38 -38.22 35.89
#